data_AF-A0A7X7C124-F1
#
_entry.id   AF-A0A7X7C124-F1
#
_cell.length_a   1.000
_cell.length_b   1.000
_cell.length_c   1.000
_cell.angle_alpha   90.00
_cell.angle_beta   90.00
_cell.angle_gamma   90.00
#
_symmetry.space_group_name_H-M   'P 1'
#
loop_
_entity.id
_entity.type
_entity.pdbx_description
1 polymer ?
#
loop_
_entity_poly.entity_id
_entity_poly.type
_entity_poly.pdbx_seq_one_letter_code
_entity_poly.pdbx_strand_id
1 'polypeptide(L)'
;MEQIMYEVYVAEATMENDYRNFDTSEKKEAYIDQLFKMNGITQAQWDTSLSWYSDRIDLYLKMNDSVKSRLKLVQATLDAEIAQVNIQKNGMDEAVYSASYIPKNFSFASLDLERDRLRFKLDSTEISENLTDSIFSFSYSVIGVKLSSVYSLSSLITLVYSDTTIYNPQKVTENKTYSSSIEKYINSDTLKQIFGYIQLENPAGINPNIQLYNISMGDK
;
A
#
# COMPACT_ATOMS: atom_id res chain seq x y z
N MET A 1 25.77 -1.36 13.93
CA MET A 1 25.58 -2.27 12.78
C MET A 1 24.19 -2.13 12.18
N GLU A 2 23.13 -2.28 12.96
CA GLU A 2 21.74 -2.16 12.49
C GLU A 2 21.47 -0.92 11.61
N GLN A 3 21.95 0.26 12.00
CA GLN A 3 21.83 1.49 11.21
C GLN A 3 22.49 1.38 9.83
N ILE A 4 23.70 0.82 9.76
CA ILE A 4 24.44 0.67 8.50
C ILE A 4 23.74 -0.35 7.60
N MET A 5 23.22 -1.43 8.19
CA MET A 5 22.45 -2.44 7.47
C MET A 5 21.14 -1.87 6.88
N TYR A 6 20.45 -1.02 7.64
CA TYR A 6 19.32 -0.25 7.12
C TYR A 6 19.71 0.63 5.93
N GLU A 7 20.81 1.38 6.02
CA GLU A 7 21.24 2.27 4.94
C GLU A 7 21.73 1.51 3.69
N VAL A 8 22.37 0.35 3.88
CA VAL A 8 22.76 -0.54 2.77
C VAL A 8 21.52 -1.06 2.04
N TYR A 9 20.47 -1.49 2.74
CA TYR A 9 19.23 -1.94 2.09
C TYR A 9 18.50 -0.83 1.34
N VAL A 10 18.48 0.38 1.89
CA VAL A 10 17.93 1.55 1.18
C VAL A 10 18.77 1.85 -0.06
N ALA A 11 20.09 1.76 0.03
CA ALA A 11 20.99 1.98 -1.09
C ALA A 11 20.78 0.92 -2.19
N GLU A 12 20.70 -0.36 -1.83
CA GLU A 12 20.42 -1.46 -2.76
C GLU A 12 19.08 -1.27 -3.49
N ALA A 13 18.00 -1.00 -2.75
CA ALA A 13 16.70 -0.72 -3.34
C ALA A 13 16.72 0.50 -4.27
N THR A 14 17.49 1.54 -3.93
CA THR A 14 17.66 2.73 -4.77
C THR A 14 18.39 2.40 -6.07
N MET A 15 19.47 1.61 -5.99
CA MET A 15 20.25 1.18 -7.16
C MET A 15 19.45 0.26 -8.09
N GLU A 16 18.59 -0.60 -7.53
CA GLU A 16 17.71 -1.46 -8.33
C GLU A 16 16.62 -0.68 -9.05
N ASN A 17 16.05 0.35 -8.41
CA ASN A 17 14.96 1.14 -9.00
C ASN A 17 15.47 2.20 -10.00
N ASP A 18 16.70 2.71 -9.82
CA ASP A 18 17.30 3.72 -10.70
C ASP A 18 18.37 3.11 -11.63
N TYR A 19 17.94 2.18 -12.48
CA TYR A 19 18.82 1.49 -13.42
C TYR A 19 19.56 2.42 -14.40
N ARG A 20 19.03 3.63 -14.66
CA ARG A 20 19.65 4.60 -15.57
C ARG A 20 20.92 5.22 -14.97
N ASN A 21 20.91 5.49 -13.66
CA ASN A 21 22.06 6.06 -12.98
C ASN A 21 23.00 5.00 -12.42
N PHE A 22 22.53 3.75 -12.25
CA PHE A 22 23.30 2.61 -11.75
C PHE A 22 23.40 1.47 -12.78
N ASP A 23 23.74 1.81 -14.01
CA ASP A 23 23.89 0.88 -15.15
C ASP A 23 25.20 0.07 -15.13
N THR A 24 26.21 0.52 -14.39
CA THR A 24 27.50 -0.19 -14.27
C THR A 24 27.82 -0.56 -12.82
N SER A 25 28.60 -1.64 -12.66
CA SER A 25 29.04 -2.12 -11.34
C SER A 25 29.88 -1.08 -10.60
N GLU A 26 30.70 -0.30 -11.31
CA GLU A 26 31.56 0.72 -10.72
C GLU A 26 30.74 1.86 -10.08
N LYS A 27 29.59 2.24 -10.68
CA LYS A 27 28.70 3.25 -10.09
C LYS A 27 28.01 2.75 -8.83
N LYS A 28 27.66 1.46 -8.80
CA LYS A 28 27.09 0.79 -7.63
C LYS A 28 28.11 0.70 -6.49
N GLU A 29 29.32 0.25 -6.79
CA GLU A 29 30.43 0.20 -5.83
C GLU A 29 30.77 1.60 -5.29
N ALA A 30 30.89 2.60 -6.15
CA ALA A 30 31.17 3.98 -5.72
C ALA A 30 30.11 4.53 -4.74
N TYR A 31 28.84 4.15 -4.93
CA TYR A 31 27.75 4.57 -4.06
C TYR A 31 27.81 3.90 -2.69
N ILE A 32 28.08 2.59 -2.64
CA ILE A 32 28.31 1.85 -1.40
C ILE A 32 29.57 2.35 -0.67
N ASP A 33 30.65 2.64 -1.40
CA ASP A 33 31.87 3.20 -0.84
C ASP A 33 31.63 4.58 -0.22
N GLN A 34 30.81 5.42 -0.88
CA GLN A 34 30.42 6.71 -0.33
C GLN A 34 29.57 6.54 0.94
N LEU A 35 28.64 5.59 0.95
CA LEU A 35 27.84 5.26 2.13
C LEU A 35 28.74 4.84 3.31
N PHE A 36 29.71 3.97 3.07
CA PHE A 36 30.67 3.54 4.09
C PHE A 36 31.52 4.69 4.62
N LYS A 37 32.01 5.56 3.74
CA LYS A 37 32.73 6.78 4.13
C LYS A 37 31.88 7.69 5.02
N MET A 38 30.61 7.89 4.70
CA MET A 38 29.68 8.70 5.51
C MET A 38 29.47 8.12 6.91
N ASN A 39 29.50 6.79 7.02
CA ASN A 39 29.41 6.07 8.29
C ASN A 39 30.74 5.89 9.01
N GLY A 40 31.84 6.40 8.46
CA GLY A 40 33.19 6.27 9.03
C GLY A 40 33.71 4.83 9.07
N ILE A 41 33.21 3.96 8.20
CA ILE A 41 33.63 2.55 8.11
C ILE A 41 34.27 2.24 6.76
N THR A 42 34.97 1.11 6.69
CA THR A 42 35.52 0.56 5.44
C THR A 42 34.80 -0.73 5.06
N GLN A 43 34.87 -1.11 3.78
CA GLN A 43 34.33 -2.38 3.29
C GLN A 43 34.90 -3.58 4.08
N ALA A 44 36.20 -3.58 4.38
CA ALA A 44 36.82 -4.64 5.18
C ALA A 44 36.23 -4.73 6.61
N GLN A 45 35.90 -3.60 7.24
CA GLN A 45 35.26 -3.59 8.56
C GLN A 45 33.81 -4.09 8.49
N TRP A 46 33.10 -3.76 7.40
CA TRP A 46 31.77 -4.28 7.11
C TRP A 46 31.80 -5.80 6.93
N ASP A 47 32.69 -6.33 6.09
CA ASP A 47 32.84 -7.77 5.82
C ASP A 47 33.23 -8.53 7.08
N THR A 48 34.13 -7.97 7.89
CA THR A 48 34.51 -8.54 9.19
C THR A 48 33.34 -8.58 10.16
N SER A 49 32.51 -7.52 10.16
CA SER A 49 31.30 -7.48 10.99
C SER A 49 30.31 -8.55 10.52
N LEU A 50 30.05 -8.65 9.21
CA LEU A 50 29.18 -9.68 8.63
C LEU A 50 29.65 -11.10 8.99
N SER A 51 30.94 -11.37 8.89
CA SER A 51 31.54 -12.65 9.29
C SER A 51 31.27 -12.94 10.77
N TRP A 52 31.50 -11.97 11.67
CA TRP A 52 31.22 -12.12 13.10
C TRP A 52 29.73 -12.37 13.42
N TYR A 53 28.81 -11.75 12.65
CA TYR A 53 27.37 -11.98 12.77
C TYR A 53 26.94 -13.33 12.16
N SER A 54 27.68 -13.85 11.18
CA SER A 54 27.38 -15.16 10.56
C SER A 54 27.61 -16.30 11.55
N ASP A 55 28.61 -16.17 12.43
CA ASP A 55 28.85 -17.08 13.55
C ASP A 55 27.78 -16.97 14.66
N ARG A 56 26.92 -15.94 14.62
CA ARG A 56 25.84 -15.68 15.58
C ARG A 56 24.52 -15.41 14.88
N ILE A 57 24.06 -16.41 14.15
CA ILE A 57 22.86 -16.31 13.29
C ILE A 57 21.63 -15.77 14.02
N ASP A 58 21.42 -16.12 15.29
CA ASP A 58 20.28 -15.63 16.09
C ASP A 58 20.28 -14.11 16.29
N LEU A 59 21.48 -13.52 16.47
CA LEU A 59 21.62 -12.07 16.61
C LEU A 59 21.46 -11.36 15.27
N TYR A 60 21.95 -11.99 14.20
CA TYR A 60 21.78 -11.48 12.85
C TYR A 60 20.30 -11.43 12.43
N LEU A 61 19.55 -12.52 12.66
CA LEU A 61 18.12 -12.58 12.35
C LEU A 61 17.32 -11.51 13.10
N LYS A 62 17.55 -11.36 14.41
CA LYS A 62 16.89 -10.31 15.21
C LYS A 62 17.19 -8.91 14.69
N MET A 63 18.44 -8.65 14.31
CA MET A 63 18.83 -7.37 13.73
C MET A 63 18.15 -7.13 12.38
N ASN A 64 18.09 -8.15 11.52
CA ASN A 64 17.40 -8.08 10.22
C ASN A 64 15.90 -7.79 10.40
N ASP A 65 15.23 -8.50 11.32
CA ASP A 65 13.82 -8.28 11.64
C ASP A 65 13.57 -6.84 12.13
N SER A 66 14.45 -6.31 12.99
CA SER A 66 14.37 -4.93 13.46
C SER A 66 14.50 -3.91 12.33
N VAL A 67 15.49 -4.10 11.44
CA VAL A 67 15.67 -3.25 10.24
C VAL A 67 14.43 -3.32 9.33
N LYS A 68 13.90 -4.51 9.11
CA LYS A 68 12.70 -4.74 8.29
C LYS A 68 11.47 -4.05 8.88
N SER A 69 11.24 -4.18 10.18
CA SER A 69 10.15 -3.48 10.88
C SER A 69 10.27 -1.96 10.74
N ARG A 70 11.49 -1.42 10.88
CA ARG A 70 11.74 0.01 10.68
C ARG A 70 11.45 0.46 9.26
N LEU A 71 11.91 -0.29 8.24
CA LEU A 71 11.64 0.03 6.83
C LEU A 71 10.13 0.07 6.54
N LYS A 72 9.37 -0.91 7.04
CA LYS A 72 7.91 -0.95 6.90
C LYS A 72 7.23 0.26 7.52
N LEU A 73 7.65 0.66 8.72
CA LEU A 73 7.11 1.84 9.38
C LEU A 73 7.39 3.11 8.56
N VAL A 74 8.64 3.29 8.11
CA VAL A 74 9.03 4.44 7.28
C VAL A 74 8.24 4.48 5.99
N GLN A 75 8.08 3.35 5.30
CA GLN A 75 7.28 3.22 4.09
C GLN A 75 5.83 3.63 4.35
N ALA A 76 5.21 3.12 5.41
CA ALA A 76 3.83 3.46 5.76
C ALA A 76 3.65 4.97 6.05
N THR A 77 4.62 5.62 6.73
CA THR A 77 4.59 7.08 6.90
C THR A 77 4.76 7.83 5.60
N LEU A 78 5.68 7.42 4.74
CA LEU A 78 5.89 8.06 3.43
C LEU A 78 4.67 7.91 2.54
N ASP A 79 4.04 6.74 2.50
CA ASP A 79 2.79 6.51 1.78
C ASP A 79 1.67 7.41 2.30
N ALA A 80 1.56 7.56 3.62
CA ALA A 80 0.59 8.46 4.23
C ALA A 80 0.86 9.94 3.88
N GLU A 81 2.12 10.37 3.89
CA GLU A 81 2.53 11.73 3.51
C GLU A 81 2.29 11.98 2.01
N ILE A 82 2.63 11.04 1.13
CA ILE A 82 2.36 11.13 -0.31
C ILE A 82 0.85 11.21 -0.55
N ALA A 83 0.05 10.39 0.12
CA ALA A 83 -1.40 10.47 0.04
C ALA A 83 -1.92 11.85 0.49
N GLN A 84 -1.39 12.41 1.59
CA GLN A 84 -1.74 13.75 2.06
C GLN A 84 -1.31 14.87 1.09
N VAL A 85 -0.12 14.78 0.51
CA VAL A 85 0.39 15.76 -0.45
C VAL A 85 -0.39 15.69 -1.77
N ASN A 86 -0.74 14.49 -2.23
CA ASN A 86 -1.60 14.30 -3.40
C ASN A 86 -3.00 14.88 -3.17
N ILE A 87 -3.54 14.73 -1.95
CA ILE A 87 -4.80 15.39 -1.53
C ILE A 87 -4.70 16.93 -1.60
N GLN A 88 -3.51 17.51 -1.39
CA GLN A 88 -3.31 18.96 -1.37
C GLN A 88 -2.96 19.57 -2.74
N LYS A 89 -2.27 18.85 -3.63
CA LYS A 89 -1.70 19.41 -4.87
C LYS A 89 -2.58 19.34 -6.12
N ASN A 90 -3.44 18.33 -6.28
CA ASN A 90 -4.06 18.03 -7.57
C ASN A 90 -5.58 18.28 -7.67
N GLY A 91 -6.23 18.81 -6.64
CA GLY A 91 -7.68 18.61 -6.50
C GLY A 91 -7.96 17.16 -6.10
N MET A 92 -9.04 16.94 -5.35
CA MET A 92 -9.27 15.70 -4.59
C MET A 92 -9.76 14.52 -5.43
N ASP A 93 -9.82 14.67 -6.75
CA ASP A 93 -10.39 13.72 -7.71
C ASP A 93 -9.50 12.51 -8.03
N GLU A 94 -8.26 12.41 -7.55
CA GLU A 94 -7.29 11.38 -8.01
C GLU A 94 -6.53 10.57 -6.94
N ALA A 95 -6.84 10.72 -5.64
CA ALA A 95 -6.16 9.92 -4.61
C ALA A 95 -6.44 8.41 -4.78
N VAL A 96 -5.37 7.63 -5.02
CA VAL A 96 -5.37 6.16 -5.00
C VAL A 96 -4.60 5.71 -3.76
N TYR A 97 -5.30 5.10 -2.81
CA TYR A 97 -4.75 4.61 -1.56
C TYR A 97 -4.05 3.25 -1.74
N SER A 98 -2.97 3.01 -1.00
CA SER A 98 -2.27 1.72 -0.93
C SER A 98 -2.89 0.82 0.17
N ALA A 99 -2.54 -0.46 0.24
CA ALA A 99 -3.05 -1.36 1.30
C ALA A 99 -2.74 -0.80 2.70
N SER A 100 -1.51 -0.30 2.83
CA SER A 100 -0.94 0.28 4.05
C SER A 100 -1.70 1.52 4.51
N TYR A 101 -2.48 2.14 3.63
CA TYR A 101 -3.15 3.40 3.91
C TYR A 101 -4.58 3.49 3.34
N ILE A 102 -5.37 2.42 3.48
CA ILE A 102 -6.82 2.51 3.27
C ILE A 102 -7.42 3.28 4.47
N PRO A 103 -8.08 4.44 4.25
CA PRO A 103 -8.63 5.22 5.35
C PRO A 103 -9.76 4.48 6.04
N LYS A 104 -9.74 4.39 7.37
CA LYS A 104 -10.80 3.70 8.14
C LYS A 104 -12.18 4.36 7.99
N ASN A 105 -12.19 5.68 7.78
CA ASN A 105 -13.39 6.49 7.62
C ASN A 105 -13.25 7.39 6.38
N PHE A 106 -14.31 7.53 5.61
CA PHE A 106 -14.36 8.39 4.43
C PHE A 106 -15.75 9.05 4.35
N SER A 107 -15.80 10.35 4.07
CA SER A 107 -17.06 11.09 4.01
C SER A 107 -17.25 11.70 2.62
N PHE A 108 -18.41 11.46 2.02
CA PHE A 108 -18.87 12.14 0.81
C PHE A 108 -19.53 13.49 1.16
N ALA A 109 -18.88 14.31 1.99
CA ALA A 109 -19.41 15.59 2.46
C ALA A 109 -18.97 16.74 1.55
N SER A 110 -19.92 17.58 1.13
CA SER A 110 -19.66 18.74 0.27
C SER A 110 -19.11 19.92 1.07
N LEU A 111 -17.88 20.32 0.78
CA LEU A 111 -17.56 21.74 0.67
C LEU A 111 -16.81 22.06 -0.63
N ASP A 112 -16.23 21.05 -1.27
CA ASP A 112 -15.82 21.08 -2.67
C ASP A 112 -16.20 19.74 -3.28
N LEU A 113 -16.74 19.76 -4.50
CA LEU A 113 -17.36 18.65 -5.25
C LEU A 113 -16.41 17.47 -5.59
N GLU A 114 -15.28 17.32 -4.90
CA GLU A 114 -14.12 16.58 -5.39
C GLU A 114 -13.82 15.27 -4.64
N ARG A 115 -14.76 14.78 -3.81
CA ARG A 115 -14.64 13.46 -3.19
C ARG A 115 -15.84 12.60 -3.49
N ASP A 116 -16.06 12.37 -4.78
CA ASP A 116 -17.05 11.42 -5.27
C ASP A 116 -16.57 9.96 -5.15
N ARG A 117 -15.26 9.74 -4.94
CA ARG A 117 -14.65 8.40 -5.00
C ARG A 117 -13.58 8.16 -3.94
N LEU A 118 -13.66 7.00 -3.30
CA LEU A 118 -12.55 6.33 -2.63
C LEU A 118 -11.94 5.33 -3.62
N ARG A 119 -10.64 5.37 -3.89
CA ARG A 119 -9.95 4.37 -4.73
C ARG A 119 -8.75 3.80 -4.00
N PHE A 120 -8.47 2.52 -4.20
CA PHE A 120 -7.26 1.90 -3.69
C PHE A 120 -6.67 0.91 -4.69
N LYS A 121 -5.37 0.65 -4.55
CA LYS A 121 -4.61 -0.31 -5.34
C LYS A 121 -3.68 -1.07 -4.41
N LEU A 122 -3.61 -2.39 -4.59
CA LEU A 122 -2.62 -3.23 -3.95
C LEU A 122 -1.82 -3.96 -5.02
N ASP A 123 -0.50 -3.98 -4.87
CA ASP A 123 0.38 -4.83 -5.68
C ASP A 123 0.69 -6.17 -5.00
N SER A 124 1.44 -7.02 -5.70
CA SER A 124 1.78 -8.37 -5.22
C SER A 124 2.59 -8.34 -3.93
N THR A 125 3.42 -7.31 -3.74
CA THR A 125 4.25 -7.15 -2.55
C THR A 125 3.34 -6.84 -1.36
N GLU A 126 2.47 -5.84 -1.49
CA GLU A 126 1.52 -5.46 -0.44
C GLU A 126 0.56 -6.59 -0.08
N ILE A 127 0.06 -7.33 -1.07
CA ILE A 127 -0.79 -8.51 -0.84
C ILE A 127 -0.01 -9.59 -0.08
N SER A 128 1.24 -9.84 -0.44
CA SER A 128 2.05 -10.87 0.23
C SER A 128 2.41 -10.50 1.68
N GLU A 129 2.62 -9.21 1.95
CA GLU A 129 3.09 -8.72 3.23
C GLU A 129 1.98 -8.44 4.23
N ASN A 130 0.84 -7.91 3.76
CA ASN A 130 -0.24 -7.45 4.63
C ASN A 130 -1.41 -8.44 4.69
N LEU A 131 -1.50 -9.39 3.75
CA LEU A 131 -2.60 -10.36 3.64
C LEU A 131 -2.04 -11.79 3.66
N THR A 132 -1.85 -12.29 4.89
CA THR A 132 -1.26 -13.62 5.15
C THR A 132 -2.21 -14.75 4.80
N ASP A 133 -3.51 -14.54 4.99
CA ASP A 133 -4.52 -15.57 4.77
C ASP A 133 -4.76 -15.82 3.27
N SER A 134 -5.08 -17.07 2.93
CA SER A 134 -5.42 -17.46 1.56
C SER A 134 -6.76 -16.89 1.10
N ILE A 135 -7.63 -16.58 2.04
CA ILE A 135 -8.95 -15.98 1.84
C ILE A 135 -9.06 -14.81 2.80
N PHE A 136 -9.45 -13.65 2.30
CA PHE A 136 -9.67 -12.45 3.09
C PHE A 136 -10.82 -11.63 2.49
N SER A 137 -11.19 -10.51 3.13
CA SER A 137 -12.27 -9.66 2.63
C SER A 137 -11.88 -8.19 2.52
N PHE A 138 -12.49 -7.50 1.56
CA PHE A 138 -12.64 -6.05 1.62
C PHE A 138 -13.99 -5.73 2.24
N SER A 139 -14.00 -5.00 3.34
CA SER A 139 -15.21 -4.69 4.09
C SER A 139 -15.34 -3.21 4.37
N TYR A 140 -16.56 -2.68 4.32
CA TYR A 140 -16.87 -1.30 4.70
C TYR A 140 -18.32 -1.20 5.19
N SER A 141 -18.58 -0.27 6.09
CA SER A 141 -19.94 0.05 6.54
C SER A 141 -20.34 1.43 6.04
N VAL A 142 -21.61 1.59 5.72
CA VAL A 142 -22.15 2.86 5.21
C VAL A 142 -23.30 3.37 6.06
N ILE A 143 -23.38 4.69 6.22
CA ILE A 143 -24.52 5.38 6.81
C ILE A 143 -24.89 6.60 5.96
N GLY A 144 -26.15 7.03 6.04
CA GLY A 144 -26.66 8.17 5.29
C GLY A 144 -27.19 7.84 3.90
N VAL A 145 -27.11 6.58 3.45
CA VAL A 145 -27.67 6.16 2.17
C VAL A 145 -29.19 6.17 2.25
N LYS A 146 -29.82 6.86 1.30
CA LYS A 146 -31.26 6.82 1.07
C LYS A 146 -31.51 6.44 -0.38
N LEU A 147 -32.58 5.68 -0.62
CA LEU A 147 -32.99 5.40 -1.99
C LEU A 147 -33.33 6.73 -2.68
N SER A 148 -32.62 7.00 -3.76
CA SER A 148 -32.61 8.29 -4.43
C SER A 148 -32.49 8.07 -5.93
N SER A 149 -33.19 8.87 -6.72
CA SER A 149 -33.02 8.91 -8.18
C SER A 149 -31.96 9.92 -8.63
N VAL A 150 -31.47 10.76 -7.71
CA VAL A 150 -30.57 11.89 -8.00
C VAL A 150 -29.11 11.60 -7.67
N TYR A 151 -28.84 10.53 -6.92
CA TYR A 151 -27.49 10.02 -6.71
C TYR A 151 -27.50 8.49 -6.60
N SER A 152 -26.38 7.86 -6.93
CA SER A 152 -26.17 6.42 -6.83
C SER A 152 -24.84 6.14 -6.12
N LEU A 153 -24.78 5.12 -5.27
CA LEU A 153 -23.55 4.69 -4.63
C LEU A 153 -23.24 3.26 -5.05
N SER A 154 -22.02 3.04 -5.54
CA SER A 154 -21.55 1.74 -6.00
C SER A 154 -20.12 1.48 -5.58
N SER A 155 -19.73 0.22 -5.56
CA SER A 155 -18.34 -0.19 -5.38
C SER A 155 -17.96 -1.24 -6.42
N LEU A 156 -16.67 -1.32 -6.70
CA LEU A 156 -16.09 -2.35 -7.54
C LEU A 156 -14.79 -2.80 -6.91
N ILE A 157 -14.57 -4.10 -6.94
CA ILE A 157 -13.24 -4.69 -6.72
C ILE A 157 -12.86 -5.46 -7.98
N THR A 158 -11.67 -5.19 -8.49
CA THR A 158 -11.05 -5.91 -9.58
C THR A 158 -9.88 -6.71 -9.03
N LEU A 159 -9.92 -8.02 -9.21
CA LEU A 159 -8.88 -8.96 -8.82
C LEU A 159 -8.13 -9.38 -10.09
N VAL A 160 -6.86 -9.02 -10.16
CA VAL A 160 -6.00 -9.34 -11.31
C VAL A 160 -5.07 -10.46 -10.88
N TYR A 161 -5.29 -11.64 -11.45
CA TYR A 161 -4.40 -12.79 -11.38
C TYR A 161 -3.45 -12.78 -12.59
N SER A 162 -2.59 -13.78 -12.72
CA SER A 162 -1.59 -13.82 -13.80
C SER A 162 -2.24 -13.95 -15.17
N ASP A 163 -3.26 -14.80 -15.29
CA ASP A 163 -3.96 -15.08 -16.55
C ASP A 163 -5.44 -14.65 -16.50
N THR A 164 -5.99 -14.46 -15.30
CA THR A 164 -7.42 -14.19 -15.09
C THR A 164 -7.65 -12.82 -14.45
N THR A 165 -8.72 -12.12 -14.86
CA THR A 165 -9.20 -10.92 -14.14
C THR A 165 -10.66 -11.10 -13.75
N ILE A 166 -10.97 -10.85 -12.49
CA ILE A 166 -12.32 -10.97 -11.92
C ILE A 166 -12.81 -9.59 -11.49
N TYR A 167 -14.06 -9.26 -11.83
CA TYR A 167 -14.72 -8.00 -11.46
C TYR A 167 -15.90 -8.29 -10.54
N ASN A 168 -15.91 -7.67 -9.36
CA ASN A 168 -16.95 -7.83 -8.34
C ASN A 168 -17.65 -6.48 -8.09
N PRO A 169 -18.60 -6.07 -8.95
CA PRO A 169 -19.37 -4.85 -8.75
C PRO A 169 -20.45 -5.04 -7.68
N GLN A 170 -20.71 -4.00 -6.90
CA GLN A 170 -21.71 -4.03 -5.84
C GLN A 170 -22.46 -2.69 -5.76
N LYS A 171 -23.79 -2.76 -5.68
CA LYS A 171 -24.64 -1.59 -5.46
C LYS A 171 -24.81 -1.35 -3.96
N VAL A 172 -24.72 -0.10 -3.53
CA VAL A 172 -24.84 0.31 -2.13
C VAL A 172 -26.14 1.09 -1.95
N THR A 173 -27.20 0.39 -1.51
CA THR A 173 -28.57 0.93 -1.47
C THR A 173 -29.10 1.14 -0.05
N GLU A 174 -28.41 0.60 0.95
CA GLU A 174 -28.86 0.55 2.34
C GLU A 174 -27.69 0.79 3.30
N ASN A 175 -28.02 1.29 4.50
CA ASN A 175 -27.09 1.43 5.62
C ASN A 175 -26.79 0.06 6.24
N LYS A 176 -25.69 -0.56 5.80
CA LYS A 176 -25.21 -1.84 6.32
C LYS A 176 -23.72 -1.99 6.07
N THR A 177 -23.16 -3.11 6.52
CA THR A 177 -21.82 -3.54 6.16
C THR A 177 -21.88 -4.32 4.85
N TYR A 178 -21.01 -3.95 3.92
CA TYR A 178 -20.75 -4.65 2.67
C TYR A 178 -19.39 -5.33 2.80
N SER A 179 -19.29 -6.55 2.29
CA SER A 179 -18.08 -7.35 2.34
C SER A 179 -17.96 -8.17 1.07
N SER A 180 -16.75 -8.19 0.50
CA SER A 180 -16.42 -8.97 -0.69
C SER A 180 -15.29 -9.92 -0.34
N SER A 181 -15.54 -11.22 -0.48
CA SER A 181 -14.54 -12.27 -0.28
C SER A 181 -13.55 -12.27 -1.45
N ILE A 182 -12.28 -12.46 -1.13
CA ILE A 182 -11.15 -12.43 -2.06
C ILE A 182 -10.30 -13.65 -1.78
N GLU A 183 -9.98 -14.39 -2.83
CA GLU A 183 -9.09 -15.56 -2.78
C GLU A 183 -7.73 -15.18 -3.35
N LYS A 184 -6.66 -15.53 -2.64
CA LYS A 184 -5.29 -15.28 -3.10
C LYS A 184 -4.89 -16.21 -4.25
N TYR A 185 -5.52 -17.39 -4.30
CA TYR A 185 -5.26 -18.44 -5.27
C TYR A 185 -6.59 -18.94 -5.82
N ILE A 186 -6.74 -18.92 -7.14
CA ILE A 186 -7.82 -19.62 -7.87
C ILE A 186 -7.20 -20.78 -8.66
N ASN A 187 -7.99 -21.57 -9.38
CA ASN A 187 -7.59 -22.76 -10.16
C ASN A 187 -6.22 -22.65 -10.88
N SER A 188 -5.13 -22.87 -10.15
CA SER A 188 -3.71 -22.69 -10.56
C SER A 188 -3.28 -21.27 -10.96
N ASP A 189 -3.97 -20.22 -10.50
CA ASP A 189 -3.57 -18.82 -10.74
C ASP A 189 -3.41 -18.05 -9.43
N THR A 190 -2.46 -17.12 -9.39
CA THR A 190 -2.07 -16.36 -8.20
C THR A 190 -2.42 -14.89 -8.36
N LEU A 191 -3.05 -14.32 -7.34
CA LEU A 191 -3.42 -12.91 -7.31
C LEU A 191 -2.16 -12.03 -7.38
N LYS A 192 -2.15 -11.10 -8.33
CA LYS A 192 -1.05 -10.16 -8.58
C LYS A 192 -1.37 -8.75 -8.14
N GLN A 193 -2.59 -8.29 -8.40
CA GLN A 193 -3.01 -6.93 -8.08
C GLN A 193 -4.48 -6.90 -7.68
N ILE A 194 -4.81 -5.94 -6.83
CA ILE A 194 -6.19 -5.61 -6.47
C ILE A 194 -6.40 -4.14 -6.75
N PHE A 195 -7.49 -3.82 -7.45
CA PHE A 195 -7.97 -2.45 -7.59
C PHE A 195 -9.35 -2.37 -6.99
N GLY A 196 -9.65 -1.31 -6.27
CA GLY A 196 -11.00 -1.12 -5.76
C GLY A 196 -11.40 0.33 -5.71
N TYR A 197 -12.70 0.56 -5.82
CA TYR A 197 -13.26 1.88 -5.59
C TYR A 197 -14.66 1.82 -4.97
N ILE A 198 -15.02 2.89 -4.27
CA ILE A 198 -16.38 3.18 -3.83
C ILE A 198 -16.71 4.58 -4.38
N GLN A 199 -17.74 4.67 -5.22
CA GLN A 199 -18.10 5.86 -5.98
C GLN A 199 -19.54 6.29 -5.70
N LEU A 200 -19.69 7.58 -5.41
CA LEU A 200 -20.94 8.31 -5.36
C LEU A 200 -21.14 9.05 -6.68
N GLU A 201 -22.02 8.55 -7.55
CA GLU A 201 -22.48 9.29 -8.71
C GLU A 201 -23.56 10.28 -8.28
N ASN A 202 -23.30 11.58 -8.43
CA ASN A 202 -24.20 12.63 -7.95
C ASN A 202 -24.34 13.78 -8.96
N PRO A 203 -25.00 13.54 -10.12
CA PRO A 203 -25.14 14.55 -11.18
C PRO A 203 -25.92 15.80 -10.72
N ALA A 204 -26.75 15.67 -9.69
CA ALA A 204 -27.52 16.77 -9.14
C ALA A 204 -26.73 17.68 -8.17
N GLY A 205 -25.51 17.29 -7.79
CA GLY A 205 -24.69 18.04 -6.83
C GLY A 205 -25.29 18.15 -5.43
N ILE A 206 -26.19 17.23 -5.06
CA ILE A 206 -26.88 17.26 -3.76
C ILE A 206 -26.00 16.57 -2.73
N ASN A 207 -25.64 17.24 -1.64
CA ASN A 207 -24.88 16.58 -0.58
C ASN A 207 -25.75 15.54 0.15
N PRO A 208 -25.48 14.23 0.00
CA PRO A 208 -26.29 13.21 0.65
C PRO A 208 -25.83 12.93 2.10
N ASN A 209 -24.74 13.58 2.56
CA ASN A 209 -24.08 13.34 3.85
C ASN A 209 -23.82 11.84 4.11
N ILE A 210 -23.32 11.14 3.09
CA ILE A 210 -22.98 9.72 3.19
C ILE A 210 -21.59 9.57 3.80
N GLN A 211 -21.47 8.63 4.72
CA GLN A 211 -20.20 8.29 5.36
C GLN A 211 -19.93 6.80 5.28
N LEU A 212 -18.68 6.47 4.99
CA LEU A 212 -18.08 5.16 5.07
C LEU A 212 -17.25 5.07 6.34
N TYR A 213 -17.36 3.95 7.03
CA TYR A 213 -16.61 3.68 8.26
C TYR A 213 -16.28 2.19 8.37
N ASN A 214 -15.31 1.86 9.22
CA ASN A 214 -14.75 0.51 9.33
C ASN A 214 -14.33 -0.05 7.97
N ILE A 215 -13.72 0.80 7.13
CA ILE A 215 -13.14 0.35 5.87
C ILE A 215 -11.87 -0.43 6.19
N SER A 216 -11.78 -1.67 5.72
CA SER A 216 -10.65 -2.55 5.96
C SER A 216 -10.45 -3.55 4.83
N MET A 217 -9.21 -4.03 4.73
CA MET A 217 -8.78 -5.09 3.82
C MET A 217 -8.06 -6.14 4.67
N GLY A 218 -8.51 -7.40 4.63
CA GLY A 218 -8.04 -8.44 5.55
C GLY A 218 -9.14 -8.93 6.51
N ASP A 219 -8.77 -9.82 7.43
CA ASP A 219 -9.66 -10.26 8.50
C ASP A 219 -9.88 -9.16 9.55
N LYS A 220 -11.05 -9.23 10.22
CA LYS A 220 -11.47 -8.31 11.28
C LYS A 220 -10.71 -8.49 12.57
#